data_AF-A0A084Y6N9-F1
#
_entry.id   AF-A0A084Y6N9-F1
#
_cell.length_a   1.000
_cell.length_b   1.000
_cell.length_c   1.000
_cell.angle_alpha   90.00
_cell.angle_beta   90.00
_cell.angle_gamma   90.00
#
_symmetry.space_group_name_H-M   'P 1'
#
loop_
_entity.id
_entity.type
_entity.pdbx_description
1 polymer ?
#
loop_
_entity_poly.entity_id
_entity_poly.type
_entity_poly.pdbx_seq_one_letter_code
_entity_poly.pdbx_strand_id
1 'polypeptide(L)' 'MRIIAFITDAGAVRDILTHLGEPTSPPRLIPARAPPLWEMQGATMGEDDPQAQPAPEYEFDQRIAW' A
#
# COMPACT_ATOMS: atom_id res chain seq x y z
N MET A 1 16.15 -7.73 15.86
CA MET A 1 15.09 -8.55 15.23
C MET A 1 15.68 -9.92 14.91
N ARG A 2 15.02 -11.04 15.26
CA ARG A 2 15.51 -12.40 14.94
C ARG A 2 14.34 -13.25 14.44
N ILE A 3 14.48 -13.87 13.28
CA ILE A 3 13.52 -14.85 12.74
C ILE A 3 13.82 -16.21 13.37
N ILE A 4 12.78 -16.93 13.83
CA ILE A 4 12.93 -18.20 14.56
C ILE A 4 12.46 -19.42 13.77
N ALA A 5 11.61 -19.25 12.76
CA ALA A 5 11.10 -20.32 11.91
C ALA A 5 10.53 -19.77 10.60
N PHE A 6 10.43 -20.63 9.59
CA PHE A 6 9.65 -20.41 8.38
C PHE A 6 8.74 -21.62 8.17
N ILE A 7 7.43 -21.41 8.11
CA ILE A 7 6.43 -22.47 8.08
C ILE A 7 5.70 -22.41 6.74
N THR A 8 5.74 -23.50 5.98
CA THR A 8 5.08 -23.62 4.66
C THR A 8 3.91 -24.60 4.67
N ASP A 9 3.79 -25.44 5.69
CA ASP A 9 2.68 -26.38 5.81
C ASP A 9 1.37 -25.63 6.05
N ALA A 10 0.39 -25.86 5.18
CA ALA A 10 -0.89 -25.15 5.22
C ALA A 10 -1.73 -25.52 6.45
N GLY A 11 -1.58 -26.73 7.00
CA GLY A 11 -2.26 -27.15 8.23
C GLY A 11 -1.75 -26.35 9.43
N ALA A 12 -0.43 -26.35 9.62
CA ALA A 12 0.24 -25.62 10.68
C ALA A 12 -0.08 -24.11 10.64
N VAL A 13 -0.09 -23.50 9.46
CA VAL A 13 -0.48 -22.08 9.31
C VAL A 13 -1.92 -21.85 9.78
N ARG A 14 -2.86 -22.73 9.41
CA ARG A 14 -4.28 -22.60 9.82
C ARG A 14 -4.46 -22.78 11.33
N ASP A 15 -3.75 -23.71 11.94
CA ASP A 15 -3.82 -23.94 13.38
C ASP A 15 -3.31 -22.72 14.16
N ILE A 16 -2.21 -22.12 13.71
CA ILE A 16 -1.67 -20.88 14.28
C ILE A 16 -2.69 -19.74 14.15
N LEU A 17 -3.22 -19.50 12.94
CA LEU A 17 -4.22 -18.44 12.72
C LEU A 17 -5.47 -18.65 13.59
N THR A 18 -5.96 -19.90 13.68
CA THR A 18 -7.10 -20.25 14.54
C THR A 18 -6.82 -19.95 16.01
N HIS A 19 -5.62 -20.29 16.50
CA HIS A 19 -5.22 -20.02 17.87
C HIS A 19 -5.14 -18.51 18.16
N LEU A 20 -4.73 -17.70 17.18
CA LEU A 20 -4.69 -16.24 17.28
C LEU A 20 -6.06 -15.57 17.13
N GLY A 21 -7.09 -16.29 16.66
CA GLY A 21 -8.39 -15.73 16.32
C GLY A 21 -8.39 -14.98 14.97
N GLU A 22 -7.39 -15.21 14.14
CA GLU A 22 -7.28 -14.61 12.81
C GLU A 22 -8.07 -15.40 11.75
N PRO A 23 -8.52 -14.76 10.66
CA PRO A 23 -9.18 -15.46 9.55
C PRO A 23 -8.27 -16.51 8.92
N THR A 24 -8.74 -17.75 8.83
CA THR A 24 -8.04 -18.86 8.15
C THR A 24 -8.32 -18.94 6.66
N SER A 25 -9.36 -18.24 6.19
CA SER A 25 -9.69 -18.08 4.79
C SER A 25 -9.07 -16.79 4.23
N PRO A 26 -8.57 -16.78 2.98
CA PRO A 26 -8.10 -15.56 2.36
C PRO A 26 -9.24 -14.53 2.24
N PRO A 27 -8.93 -13.22 2.24
CA PRO A 27 -9.92 -12.20 1.98
C PRO A 27 -10.52 -12.39 0.58
N ARG A 28 -11.76 -11.94 0.40
CA ARG A 28 -12.36 -11.90 -0.94
C ARG A 28 -11.50 -11.02 -1.84
N LEU A 29 -11.20 -11.52 -3.03
CA LEU A 29 -10.55 -10.73 -4.06
C LEU A 29 -11.46 -9.57 -4.45
N ILE A 30 -10.94 -8.36 -4.34
CA ILE A 30 -11.60 -7.13 -4.80
C ILE A 30 -10.88 -6.74 -6.10
N PRO A 31 -11.60 -6.25 -7.13
CA PRO A 31 -10.96 -5.68 -8.30
C PRO A 31 -9.91 -4.63 -7.90
N ALA A 32 -8.84 -4.53 -8.70
CA ALA A 32 -7.91 -3.43 -8.54
C ALA A 32 -8.69 -2.11 -8.56
N ARG A 33 -8.28 -1.16 -7.70
CA ARG A 33 -8.83 0.19 -7.74
C ARG A 33 -8.60 0.78 -9.14
N ALA A 34 -9.47 1.69 -9.55
CA ALA A 34 -9.24 2.45 -10.77
C ALA A 34 -7.84 3.11 -10.73
N PRO A 35 -7.20 3.32 -11.89
CA PRO A 35 -5.96 4.10 -11.97
C PRO A 35 -6.10 5.42 -11.21
N PRO A 36 -5.03 5.90 -10.57
CA PRO A 36 -5.07 7.19 -9.91
C PRO A 36 -5.43 8.30 -10.93
N LEU A 37 -6.09 9.37 -10.45
CA LEU A 37 -6.69 10.39 -11.31
C LEU A 37 -5.69 11.05 -12.29
N TRP A 38 -4.41 11.13 -11.92
CA TRP A 38 -3.37 11.71 -12.78
C TRP A 38 -3.01 10.83 -13.99
N GLU A 39 -3.30 9.53 -13.96
CA GLU A 39 -3.19 8.64 -15.13
C GLU A 39 -4.37 8.82 -16.11
N MET A 40 -5.45 9.48 -15.67
CA MET A 40 -6.60 9.86 -16.52
C MET A 40 -6.42 11.23 -17.19
N GLN A 41 -5.46 12.05 -16.74
CA GLN A 41 -5.23 13.42 -17.22
C GLN A 41 -4.60 13.50 -18.62
N GLY A 42 -4.12 12.38 -19.17
CA GLY A 42 -3.66 12.32 -20.57
C GLY A 42 -4.76 12.62 -21.61
N ALA A 43 -6.02 12.75 -21.19
CA ALA A 43 -7.14 13.11 -22.07
C ALA A 43 -7.47 14.61 -22.10
N THR A 44 -7.05 15.42 -21.13
CA THR A 44 -7.31 16.88 -21.12
C THR A 44 -6.22 17.61 -20.33
N MET A 45 -5.08 17.84 -20.95
CA MET A 45 -4.10 18.81 -20.43
C MET A 45 -4.65 20.21 -20.75
N GLY A 46 -5.65 20.62 -19.98
CA GLY A 46 -6.22 21.97 -19.97
C GLY A 46 -5.58 22.74 -18.82
N GLU A 47 -4.98 23.85 -19.16
CA GLU A 47 -4.30 24.78 -18.26
C GLU A 47 -5.20 25.17 -17.07
N ASP A 48 -4.56 25.35 -15.91
CA ASP A 48 -5.13 25.73 -14.60
C ASP A 48 -5.85 24.62 -13.82
N ASP A 49 -5.10 23.87 -13.01
CA ASP A 49 -5.63 22.99 -11.96
C ASP A 49 -5.99 23.80 -10.69
N PRO A 50 -7.28 24.02 -10.37
CA PRO A 50 -7.70 24.70 -9.15
C PRO A 50 -7.40 23.90 -7.87
N GLN A 51 -6.95 22.64 -7.97
CA GLN A 51 -6.52 21.81 -6.84
C GLN A 51 -5.01 21.81 -6.59
N ALA A 52 -4.23 22.62 -7.31
CA ALA A 52 -2.79 22.74 -7.06
C ALA A 52 -2.55 23.12 -5.59
N GLN A 53 -1.96 22.18 -4.83
CA GLN A 53 -1.59 22.47 -3.45
C GLN A 53 -0.49 23.52 -3.45
N PRO A 54 -0.55 24.52 -2.55
CA PRO A 54 0.52 25.50 -2.42
C PRO A 54 1.84 24.77 -2.13
N ALA A 55 2.94 25.32 -2.65
CA ALA A 55 4.26 24.80 -2.34
C ALA A 55 4.42 24.69 -0.81
N PRO A 56 4.92 23.55 -0.28
CA PRO A 56 5.10 23.40 1.15
C PRO A 56 6.00 24.51 1.69
N GLU A 57 5.60 25.11 2.80
CA GLU A 57 6.40 26.12 3.52
C GLU A 57 7.66 25.52 4.19
N TYR A 58 7.74 24.19 4.23
CA TYR A 58 8.83 23.43 4.79
C TYR A 58 9.72 22.83 3.70
N GLU A 59 11.00 23.16 3.73
CA GLU A 59 12.02 22.57 2.85
C GLU A 59 12.41 21.18 3.37
N PHE A 60 12.04 20.14 2.61
CA PHE A 60 12.44 18.77 2.93
C PHE A 60 13.92 18.58 2.60
N ASP A 61 14.76 18.44 3.63
CA ASP A 61 16.18 18.16 3.48
C ASP A 61 16.40 16.78 2.85
N GLN A 62 16.75 16.76 1.56
CA GLN A 62 17.02 15.54 0.79
C GLN A 62 18.43 14.96 1.01
N ARG A 63 19.21 15.50 1.95
CA ARG A 63 20.53 14.95 2.26
C ARG A 63 20.38 13.61 2.96
N ILE A 64 20.53 12.54 2.18
CA ILE A 64 20.77 11.19 2.71
C ILE A 64 22.18 11.17 3.30
N ALA A 65 22.28 11.19 4.63
CA ALA A 65 23.52 10.87 5.33
C ALA A 65 23.63 9.34 5.40
N TRP A 66 24.68 8.81 4.78
CA TRP A 66 25.06 7.40 4.85
C TRP A 66 25.96 7.17 6.06
#